data_AF-A0A972N052-F1
#
_entry.id   AF-A0A972N052-F1
#
_cell.length_a   1.000
_cell.length_b   1.000
_cell.length_c   1.000
_cell.angle_alpha   90.00
_cell.angle_beta   90.00
_cell.angle_gamma   90.00
#
_symmetry.space_group_name_H-M   'P 1'
#
loop_
_entity.id
_entity.type
_entity.pdbx_description
1 polymer ?
#
loop_
_entity_poly.entity_id
_entity_poly.type
_entity_poly.pdbx_seq_one_letter_code
_entity_poly.pdbx_strand_id
1 'polypeptide(L)'
;MTRRNFLKGFVGLIGVLAFGRLMASSGRELIFNETGAKVYRGYVSGRTPEQIASDLVAEYDVDYETALRDTEDFIRTLRAMGV
;
A
#
# COMPACT_ATOMS: atom_id res chain seq x y z
N MET A 1 9.65 5.99 -20.31
CA MET A 1 8.59 5.62 -19.34
C MET A 1 8.45 6.79 -18.38
N THR A 2 7.31 7.49 -18.37
CA THR A 2 7.19 8.85 -17.82
C THR A 2 6.75 8.84 -16.36
N ARG A 3 7.42 9.67 -15.53
CA ARG A 3 7.40 9.77 -14.05
C ARG A 3 6.08 10.20 -13.37
N ARG A 4 4.90 9.92 -13.94
CA ARG A 4 3.62 10.32 -13.33
C ARG A 4 2.69 9.12 -13.34
N ASN A 5 2.28 8.67 -12.15
CA ASN A 5 1.22 7.70 -11.86
C ASN A 5 1.67 6.28 -11.46
N PHE A 6 2.46 6.14 -10.40
CA PHE A 6 2.66 4.81 -9.79
C PHE A 6 1.39 4.31 -9.05
N LEU A 7 0.55 5.23 -8.55
CA LEU A 7 -0.66 4.90 -7.76
C LEU A 7 -2.01 5.32 -8.38
N LYS A 8 -2.07 5.84 -9.61
CA LYS A 8 -3.36 6.30 -10.19
C LYS A 8 -4.24 5.20 -10.82
N GLY A 9 -4.08 3.96 -10.42
CA GLY A 9 -4.92 2.87 -10.91
C GLY A 9 -5.62 2.17 -9.76
N PHE A 10 -6.68 2.74 -9.20
CA PHE A 10 -7.66 1.94 -8.45
C PHE A 10 -9.07 2.53 -8.54
N VAL A 11 -9.69 2.30 -9.70
CA VAL A 11 -11.14 2.20 -9.86
C VAL A 11 -11.38 0.89 -10.58
N GLY A 12 -12.05 -0.06 -9.92
CA GLY A 12 -12.67 -1.22 -10.55
C GLY A 12 -11.73 -2.24 -11.19
N LEU A 13 -11.53 -3.36 -10.49
CA LEU A 13 -11.20 -4.68 -11.02
C LEU A 13 -9.81 -4.85 -11.71
N ILE A 14 -9.14 -5.96 -11.35
CA ILE A 14 -8.23 -6.83 -12.13
C ILE A 14 -7.02 -7.24 -11.29
N GLY A 15 -6.84 -8.56 -11.11
CA GLY A 15 -5.53 -9.17 -10.86
C GLY A 15 -5.38 -10.03 -9.61
N VAL A 16 -6.12 -11.15 -9.53
CA VAL A 16 -5.71 -12.33 -8.73
C VAL A 16 -4.29 -12.72 -9.12
N LEU A 17 -3.33 -12.76 -8.18
CA LEU A 17 -2.13 -13.63 -8.16
C LEU A 17 -1.14 -13.21 -7.04
N ALA A 18 -1.50 -13.40 -5.76
CA ALA A 18 -0.54 -13.70 -4.68
C ALA A 18 -1.34 -14.15 -3.44
N PHE A 19 -1.45 -15.45 -3.31
CA PHE A 19 -2.20 -16.17 -2.29
C PHE A 19 -1.75 -15.80 -0.86
N GLY A 20 -2.71 -15.34 -0.05
CA GLY A 20 -2.53 -15.11 1.37
C GLY A 20 -3.68 -14.33 1.96
N ARG A 21 -4.91 -14.85 1.78
CA ARG A 21 -6.21 -14.38 2.27
C ARG A 21 -6.12 -13.50 3.54
N LEU A 22 -5.95 -12.19 3.35
CA LEU A 22 -5.89 -11.22 4.44
C LEU A 22 -7.31 -10.70 4.65
N MET A 23 -8.09 -11.44 5.44
CA MET A 23 -9.39 -10.98 5.89
C MET A 23 -9.15 -9.77 6.81
N ALA A 24 -9.41 -8.56 6.32
CA ALA A 24 -9.57 -7.43 7.23
C ALA A 24 -10.69 -7.79 8.21
N SER A 25 -10.45 -7.61 9.51
CA SER A 25 -11.39 -7.90 10.61
C SER A 25 -12.70 -7.12 10.53
N SER A 26 -12.87 -6.25 9.53
CA SER A 26 -14.06 -5.46 9.23
C SER A 26 -15.11 -6.18 8.36
N GLY A 27 -14.85 -7.42 7.91
CA GLY A 27 -15.75 -8.14 7.00
C GLY A 27 -15.80 -7.56 5.58
N ARG A 28 -14.89 -6.64 5.26
CA ARG A 28 -14.70 -6.06 3.92
C ARG A 28 -13.47 -6.65 3.28
N GLU A 29 -13.61 -7.12 2.05
CA GLU A 29 -12.48 -7.57 1.23
C GLU A 29 -11.73 -6.35 0.72
N LEU A 30 -10.46 -6.20 1.13
CA LEU A 30 -9.57 -5.15 0.64
C LEU A 30 -8.60 -5.78 -0.36
N ILE A 31 -8.61 -5.25 -1.58
CA ILE A 31 -7.75 -5.73 -2.66
C ILE A 31 -6.71 -4.64 -2.93
N PHE A 32 -5.45 -5.03 -2.85
CA PHE A 32 -4.31 -4.15 -3.09
C PHE A 32 -3.42 -4.74 -4.18
N ASN A 33 -2.71 -3.88 -4.91
CA ASN A 33 -1.53 -4.31 -5.65
C ASN A 33 -0.40 -4.72 -4.68
N GLU A 34 0.67 -5.32 -5.20
CA GLU A 34 1.77 -5.84 -4.38
C GLU A 34 2.35 -4.79 -3.41
N THR A 35 2.54 -3.56 -3.90
CA THR A 35 3.01 -2.42 -3.11
C THR A 35 2.03 -2.07 -1.99
N GLY A 36 0.74 -1.95 -2.29
CA GLY A 36 -0.30 -1.65 -1.30
C GLY A 36 -0.45 -2.75 -0.25
N ALA A 37 -0.26 -4.02 -0.62
CA ALA A 37 -0.23 -5.12 0.33
C ALA A 37 0.97 -5.02 1.28
N LYS A 38 2.12 -4.56 0.79
CA LYS A 38 3.31 -4.34 1.62
C LYS A 38 3.10 -3.20 2.61
N VAL A 39 2.53 -2.08 2.17
CA VAL A 39 2.16 -0.95 3.04
C VAL A 39 1.16 -1.39 4.10
N TYR A 40 0.09 -2.08 3.70
CA TYR A 40 -0.91 -2.61 4.63
C TYR A 40 -0.28 -3.52 5.68
N ARG A 41 0.56 -4.49 5.28
CA ARG A 41 1.23 -5.41 6.21
C ARG A 41 2.11 -4.66 7.21
N GLY A 42 2.86 -3.66 6.75
CA GLY A 42 3.67 -2.82 7.63
C GLY A 42 2.80 -2.07 8.64
N TYR A 43 1.72 -1.45 8.17
CA TYR A 43 0.79 -0.70 9.01
C TYR A 43 0.14 -1.57 10.10
N VAL A 44 -0.47 -2.70 9.75
CA VAL A 44 -1.11 -3.59 10.73
C VAL A 44 -0.11 -4.26 11.68
N SER A 45 1.18 -4.32 11.30
CA SER A 45 2.26 -4.80 12.18
C SER A 45 2.82 -3.69 13.09
N GLY A 46 2.24 -2.49 13.08
CA GLY A 46 2.66 -1.37 13.94
C GLY A 46 3.93 -0.65 13.48
N ARG A 47 4.38 -0.84 12.23
CA ARG A 47 5.53 -0.12 11.67
C ARG A 47 5.19 1.32 11.35
N THR A 48 6.19 2.19 11.40
CA THR A 48 6.00 3.62 11.06
C THR A 48 5.98 3.84 9.54
N PRO A 49 5.36 4.93 9.05
CA PRO A 49 5.38 5.28 7.63
C PRO A 49 6.80 5.36 7.05
N GLU A 50 7.76 5.88 7.80
CA GLU A 50 9.16 6.02 7.40
C GLU A 50 9.84 4.66 7.19
N GLN A 51 9.57 3.70 8.09
CA GLN A 51 10.10 2.34 7.97
C GLN A 51 9.53 1.63 6.74
N ILE A 52 8.25 1.83 6.45
CA ILE A 52 7.58 1.23 5.29
C ILE A 52 8.12 1.88 4.01
N ALA A 53 8.24 3.22 3.98
CA ALA A 53 8.78 3.96 2.85
C ALA A 53 10.24 3.57 2.53
N SER A 54 11.07 3.38 3.56
CA SER A 54 12.45 2.91 3.37
C SER A 54 12.50 1.53 2.70
N ASP A 55 11.60 0.61 3.05
CA ASP A 55 11.52 -0.70 2.39
C ASP A 55 11.07 -0.59 0.94
N LEU A 56 10.17 0.36 0.65
CA LEU A 56 9.70 0.61 -0.72
C LEU A 56 10.81 1.16 -1.60
N VAL A 57 11.62 2.09 -1.10
CA VAL A 57 12.79 2.63 -1.83
C VAL A 57 13.84 1.55 -2.08
N ALA A 58 14.01 0.61 -1.15
CA ALA A 58 14.98 -0.48 -1.31
C ALA A 58 14.56 -1.51 -2.37
N GLU A 59 13.25 -1.70 -2.56
CA GLU A 59 12.68 -2.72 -3.45
C GLU A 59 12.24 -2.17 -4.80
N TYR A 60 11.84 -0.91 -4.84
CA TYR A 60 11.34 -0.21 -6.02
C TYR A 60 12.23 0.99 -6.34
N ASP A 61 12.43 1.27 -7.63
CA ASP A 61 13.17 2.45 -8.10
C ASP A 61 12.32 3.73 -7.95
N VAL A 62 12.09 4.14 -6.70
CA VAL A 62 11.30 5.31 -6.29
C VAL A 62 12.08 6.14 -5.27
N ASP A 63 11.92 7.45 -5.30
CA ASP A 63 12.52 8.33 -4.30
C ASP A 63 11.80 8.26 -2.95
N TYR A 64 12.55 8.51 -1.87
CA TYR A 64 12.04 8.40 -0.51
C TYR A 64 10.89 9.35 -0.20
N GLU A 65 10.92 10.59 -0.71
CA GLU A 65 9.85 11.56 -0.45
C GLU A 65 8.52 11.11 -1.09
N THR A 66 8.59 10.59 -2.32
CA THR A 66 7.43 9.99 -2.99
C THR A 66 6.94 8.76 -2.25
N ALA A 67 7.83 7.83 -1.88
CA ALA A 67 7.46 6.62 -1.14
C ALA A 67 6.80 6.94 0.22
N LEU A 68 7.33 7.95 0.93
CA LEU A 68 6.80 8.40 2.22
C LEU A 68 5.41 8.99 2.05
N ARG A 69 5.24 9.98 1.16
CA ARG A 69 3.95 10.62 0.93
C ARG A 69 2.89 9.60 0.53
N ASP A 70 3.23 8.71 -0.40
CA ASP A 70 2.31 7.71 -0.92
C ASP A 70 1.93 6.68 0.17
N THR A 71 2.87 6.34 1.07
CA THR A 71 2.63 5.51 2.26
C THR A 71 1.69 6.19 3.26
N GLU A 72 1.91 7.47 3.56
CA GLU A 72 1.07 8.25 4.47
C GLU A 72 -0.36 8.41 3.95
N ASP A 73 -0.51 8.72 2.66
CA ASP A 73 -1.81 8.85 2.01
C ASP A 73 -2.59 7.52 2.04
N PHE A 74 -1.89 6.41 1.83
CA PHE A 74 -2.48 5.08 1.91
C PHE A 74 -2.91 4.73 3.34
N ILE A 75 -2.06 4.97 4.35
CA ILE A 75 -2.40 4.75 5.76
C ILE A 75 -3.59 5.62 6.19
N ARG A 76 -3.67 6.87 5.73
CA ARG A 76 -4.83 7.74 5.97
C ARG A 76 -6.11 7.13 5.40
N THR A 77 -6.03 6.50 4.22
CA THR A 77 -7.16 5.80 3.61
C THR A 77 -7.58 4.60 4.46
N LEU A 78 -6.64 3.78 4.92
CA LEU A 78 -6.93 2.64 5.81
C LEU A 78 -7.64 3.09 7.10
N ARG A 79 -7.13 4.14 7.74
CA ARG A 79 -7.74 4.73 8.94
C ARG A 79 -9.16 5.22 8.68
N ALA A 80 -9.40 5.89 7.57
CA ALA A 80 -10.74 6.36 7.19
C ALA A 80 -11.72 5.21 6.93
N MET A 81 -11.21 4.02 6.57
CA MET A 81 -12.00 2.81 6.38
C MET A 81 -12.24 2.02 7.67
N GLY A 82 -11.67 2.45 8.80
CA GLY A 82 -11.77 1.77 10.09
C GLY A 82 -10.84 0.56 10.23
N VAL A 83 -9.70 0.59 9.53
CA VAL A 83 -8.59 -0.37 9.66
C VAL A 83 -7.47 0.23 10.51
#